data_AF-A0A1V5XMY2-F1
#
_entry.id   AF-A0A1V5XMY2-F1
#
_cell.length_a   1.000
_cell.length_b   1.000
_cell.length_c   1.000
_cell.angle_alpha   90.00
_cell.angle_beta   90.00
_cell.angle_gamma   90.00
#
_symmetry.space_group_name_H-M   'P 1'
#
loop_
_entity.id
_entity.type
_entity.pdbx_description
1 polymer ?
#
loop_
_entity_poly.entity_id
_entity_poly.type
_entity_poly.pdbx_seq_one_letter_code
_entity_poly.pdbx_strand_id
1 'polypeptide(L)'
;MHHSSSRWRSVLAVLGLAVSACAALPPPLTPEAEKPAQVATVVASGSDFVAPVASVTLDQPEQPFVAADQSVFRLSEEDPYVGRPDALVTLVVFGDLQCPFTQRVMSTLKTLLNRYGERDLRVVWKHLPLDFHNEARPAAEASVAIHRIGGSQAFFCFVAEVFAHQQNLGPETYRAAASTCSVNPGAVEAEVRAGYPAQKVDLDIETSQAVGVHGTPTSYLNGIYVSGAQPVEAFTKVIDEERIAAEAMLADVPPGELHTRRVAINFSKRDDPLAAPKPVAAPDTTVYHVPIGRSPTLGSPNALVTIVMFQDFQCPFCKRSTTTIEELRRIYGNELRVVLKHNPLPFHPQAMDAAKLTLEARAQQGEAGFWKAYDALFHEAAIQEDTIDQVAQALRLNAQAVRSALTGNRHQAAIDADMQLAKQLGALGTPTFFINGRKLVGSQPIDVFRTLIDEVSASARVLTTRGVPRARIYDETIKNGATQPPAP
;
A
#
# COMPACT_ATOMS: atom_id res chain seq x y z
N MET A 1 -63.71 21.27 -34.84
CA MET A 1 -62.32 21.76 -34.71
C MET A 1 -61.57 20.83 -33.77
N HIS A 2 -60.44 20.32 -34.25
CA HIS A 2 -59.42 19.47 -33.61
C HIS A 2 -59.73 18.03 -33.16
N HIS A 3 -58.85 17.15 -33.68
CA HIS A 3 -58.62 15.71 -33.59
C HIS A 3 -58.67 15.13 -32.16
N SER A 4 -59.26 13.94 -31.87
CA SER A 4 -59.04 12.57 -32.38
C SER A 4 -57.66 12.00 -31.98
N SER A 5 -57.45 10.81 -31.42
CA SER A 5 -58.21 9.54 -31.54
C SER A 5 -57.87 8.55 -30.42
N SER A 6 -58.81 7.63 -30.22
CA SER A 6 -58.79 6.44 -29.40
C SER A 6 -58.28 5.17 -30.11
N ARG A 7 -57.57 4.34 -29.34
CA ARG A 7 -57.56 2.86 -29.25
C ARG A 7 -58.08 1.99 -30.43
N TRP A 8 -57.15 1.17 -30.93
CA TRP A 8 -57.15 -0.31 -31.10
C TRP A 8 -58.39 -1.01 -31.69
N ARG A 9 -58.19 -1.74 -32.80
CA ARG A 9 -58.49 -3.19 -32.95
C ARG A 9 -58.00 -3.71 -34.31
N SER A 10 -57.34 -4.87 -34.27
CA SER A 10 -56.89 -5.70 -35.39
C SER A 10 -58.06 -6.30 -36.18
N VAL A 11 -57.85 -6.68 -37.45
CA VAL A 11 -58.48 -7.84 -38.16
C VAL A 11 -58.06 -7.92 -39.66
N LEU A 12 -57.72 -9.15 -40.11
CA LEU A 12 -57.76 -9.78 -41.47
C LEU A 12 -57.09 -9.05 -42.67
N ALA A 13 -56.05 -9.57 -43.34
CA ALA A 13 -55.93 -10.76 -44.21
C ALA A 13 -56.34 -10.56 -45.70
N VAL A 14 -55.48 -11.11 -46.58
CA VAL A 14 -55.66 -11.58 -47.98
C VAL A 14 -55.24 -10.64 -49.13
N LEU A 15 -54.44 -11.23 -50.04
CA LEU A 15 -54.11 -10.95 -51.47
C LEU A 15 -52.58 -10.89 -51.67
N GLY A 16 -51.91 -11.65 -52.54
CA GLY A 16 -52.29 -12.56 -53.62
C GLY A 16 -51.26 -12.42 -54.77
N LEU A 17 -50.90 -13.57 -55.40
CA LEU A 17 -50.19 -13.75 -56.71
C LEU A 17 -48.66 -13.54 -56.71
N ALA A 18 -47.82 -14.59 -56.86
CA ALA A 18 -47.50 -15.41 -58.05
C ALA A 18 -46.77 -14.58 -59.14
N VAL A 19 -45.54 -14.87 -59.58
CA VAL A 19 -45.04 -15.93 -60.51
C VAL A 19 -43.51 -15.66 -60.63
N SER A 20 -42.54 -16.58 -60.60
CA SER A 20 -42.17 -17.50 -61.70
C SER A 20 -41.00 -18.43 -61.28
N ALA A 21 -40.99 -19.62 -61.87
CA ALA A 21 -39.95 -20.66 -61.83
C ALA A 21 -38.60 -20.16 -62.42
N CYS A 22 -37.43 -20.80 -62.26
CA CYS A 22 -37.10 -22.22 -62.28
C CYS A 22 -35.61 -22.39 -61.90
N ALA A 23 -35.21 -23.45 -61.18
CA ALA A 23 -34.01 -24.29 -61.44
C ALA A 23 -33.57 -25.13 -60.22
N ALA A 24 -33.53 -26.45 -60.46
CA ALA A 24 -32.63 -27.49 -59.91
C ALA A 24 -32.36 -27.59 -58.39
N LEU A 25 -32.82 -28.70 -57.80
CA LEU A 25 -32.38 -29.20 -56.48
C LEU A 25 -31.00 -29.89 -56.57
N PRO A 26 -30.06 -29.63 -55.64
CA PRO A 26 -28.91 -30.48 -55.40
C PRO A 26 -29.18 -31.58 -54.34
N PRO A 27 -28.37 -32.66 -54.30
CA PRO A 27 -28.58 -33.88 -53.51
C PRO A 27 -28.30 -33.68 -51.99
N PRO A 28 -28.69 -34.62 -51.12
CA PRO A 28 -28.50 -34.47 -49.67
C PRO A 28 -27.01 -34.55 -49.30
N LEU A 29 -26.55 -33.56 -48.53
CA LEU A 29 -25.19 -33.49 -48.01
C LEU A 29 -25.02 -34.42 -46.80
N THR A 30 -23.99 -35.25 -46.85
CA THR A 30 -23.40 -35.99 -45.72
C THR A 30 -22.78 -35.03 -44.71
N PRO A 31 -22.65 -35.38 -43.42
CA PRO A 31 -22.12 -34.47 -42.40
C PRO A 31 -20.60 -34.31 -42.59
N GLU A 32 -20.20 -33.16 -43.12
CA GLU A 32 -18.82 -32.71 -43.20
C GLU A 32 -18.44 -32.03 -41.88
N ALA A 33 -17.27 -32.37 -41.34
CA ALA A 33 -16.74 -31.85 -40.09
C ALA A 33 -16.61 -30.32 -40.15
N GLU A 34 -17.26 -29.62 -39.20
CA GLU A 34 -17.16 -28.17 -39.06
C GLU A 34 -15.71 -27.76 -38.74
N LYS A 35 -15.13 -26.95 -39.64
CA LYS A 35 -13.95 -26.14 -39.37
C LYS A 35 -14.28 -25.10 -38.29
N PRO A 36 -13.41 -24.86 -37.30
CA PRO A 36 -13.66 -23.84 -36.29
C PRO A 36 -13.66 -22.44 -36.91
N ALA A 37 -14.67 -21.66 -36.54
CA ALA A 37 -14.83 -20.28 -36.93
C ALA A 37 -13.66 -19.42 -36.46
N GLN A 38 -13.11 -18.59 -37.35
CA GLN A 38 -12.16 -17.54 -36.99
C GLN A 38 -12.89 -16.47 -36.17
N VAL A 39 -12.48 -16.32 -34.91
CA VAL A 39 -12.95 -15.26 -34.02
C VAL A 39 -12.30 -13.94 -34.44
N ALA A 40 -13.14 -12.98 -34.83
CA ALA A 40 -12.73 -11.61 -35.07
C ALA A 40 -12.33 -10.96 -33.74
N THR A 41 -11.11 -10.44 -33.68
CA THR A 41 -10.56 -9.69 -32.56
C THR A 41 -11.25 -8.34 -32.46
N VAL A 42 -11.94 -8.09 -31.34
CA VAL A 42 -12.29 -6.73 -30.90
C VAL A 42 -11.45 -6.44 -29.68
N VAL A 43 -10.45 -5.57 -29.84
CA VAL A 43 -9.65 -5.01 -28.73
C VAL A 43 -10.04 -3.55 -28.57
N ALA A 44 -10.54 -3.20 -27.38
CA ALA A 44 -10.06 -2.07 -26.55
C ALA A 44 -11.16 -1.59 -25.58
N SER A 45 -10.96 -1.82 -24.28
CA SER A 45 -10.84 -0.73 -23.29
C SER A 45 -10.56 -1.31 -21.88
N GLY A 46 -9.40 -0.93 -21.34
CA GLY A 46 -9.11 -0.80 -19.90
C GLY A 46 -9.16 -2.05 -19.02
N SER A 47 -8.09 -2.86 -19.00
CA SER A 47 -7.64 -3.58 -17.80
C SER A 47 -6.25 -4.20 -18.03
N ASP A 48 -5.19 -3.41 -17.86
CA ASP A 48 -3.80 -3.83 -18.08
C ASP A 48 -3.22 -4.71 -16.94
N PHE A 49 -4.03 -5.60 -16.35
CA PHE A 49 -3.56 -6.66 -15.44
C PHE A 49 -3.47 -8.03 -16.11
N VAL A 50 -3.88 -8.14 -17.38
CA VAL A 50 -3.86 -9.40 -18.13
C VAL A 50 -2.70 -9.37 -19.13
N ALA A 51 -1.67 -10.21 -18.93
CA ALA A 51 -0.72 -10.51 -20.01
C ALA A 51 -1.43 -11.38 -21.07
N PRO A 52 -1.17 -11.18 -22.37
CA PRO A 52 -1.78 -12.02 -23.39
C PRO A 52 -1.23 -13.44 -23.29
N VAL A 53 -2.10 -14.40 -22.98
CA VAL A 53 -1.76 -15.83 -23.02
C VAL A 53 -1.56 -16.21 -24.48
N ALA A 54 -0.33 -16.53 -24.87
CA ALA A 54 -0.11 -17.25 -26.11
C ALA A 54 -0.80 -18.62 -25.98
N SER A 55 -1.73 -18.92 -26.88
CA SER A 55 -2.46 -20.18 -26.93
C SER A 55 -1.48 -21.35 -27.04
N VAL A 56 -1.28 -22.06 -25.94
CA VAL A 56 -0.61 -23.36 -25.91
C VAL A 56 -1.69 -24.44 -25.98
N THR A 57 -1.57 -25.30 -26.99
CA THR A 57 -2.38 -26.51 -27.11
C THR A 57 -2.09 -27.40 -25.91
N LEU A 58 -3.09 -27.58 -25.04
CA LEU A 58 -3.02 -28.48 -23.90
C LEU A 58 -3.11 -29.92 -24.39
N ASP A 59 -1.95 -30.57 -24.54
CA ASP A 59 -1.86 -32.01 -24.81
C ASP A 59 -1.03 -32.73 -23.73
N GLN A 60 -1.04 -32.20 -22.50
CA GLN A 60 -0.52 -32.90 -21.34
C GLN A 60 -1.61 -33.04 -20.28
N PRO A 61 -1.81 -34.24 -19.69
CA PRO A 61 -2.81 -34.43 -18.66
C PRO A 61 -2.47 -33.56 -17.44
N GLU A 62 -3.45 -32.79 -16.97
CA GLU A 62 -3.39 -32.08 -15.69
C GLU A 62 -2.91 -33.04 -14.60
N GLN A 63 -1.71 -32.81 -14.09
CA GLN A 63 -1.22 -33.53 -12.91
C GLN A 63 -1.94 -32.95 -11.68
N PRO A 64 -2.61 -33.77 -10.86
CA PRO A 64 -3.31 -33.28 -9.68
C PRO A 64 -2.33 -32.66 -8.67
N PHE A 65 -2.74 -31.53 -8.09
CA PHE A 65 -2.00 -30.78 -7.08
C PHE A 65 -1.56 -31.69 -5.93
N VAL A 66 -0.25 -31.75 -5.69
CA VAL A 66 0.37 -32.49 -4.57
C VAL A 66 0.32 -31.60 -3.33
N ALA A 67 -0.53 -31.98 -2.35
CA ALA A 67 -0.65 -31.53 -0.96
C ALA A 67 -0.50 -30.02 -0.64
N ALA A 68 -1.46 -29.47 0.10
CA ALA A 68 -1.38 -28.11 0.68
C ALA A 68 0.01 -27.82 1.28
N ASP A 69 0.54 -26.64 1.01
CA ASP A 69 1.84 -26.21 1.50
C ASP A 69 1.86 -26.31 3.04
N GLN A 70 2.74 -27.17 3.56
CA GLN A 70 2.89 -27.39 4.99
C GLN A 70 3.74 -26.31 5.69
N SER A 71 4.10 -25.25 4.98
CA SER A 71 4.78 -24.10 5.59
C SER A 71 3.86 -23.39 6.59
N VAL A 72 4.47 -22.50 7.38
CA VAL A 72 3.73 -21.61 8.30
C VAL A 72 2.70 -20.73 7.58
N PHE A 73 2.80 -20.56 6.26
CA PHE A 73 1.85 -19.79 5.45
C PHE A 73 0.63 -20.59 4.99
N ARG A 74 0.61 -21.93 5.14
CA ARG A 74 -0.55 -22.78 4.83
C ARG A 74 -1.16 -22.50 3.44
N LEU A 75 -0.32 -22.40 2.41
CA LEU A 75 -0.78 -22.05 1.06
C LEU A 75 -1.61 -23.19 0.43
N SER A 76 -2.68 -22.82 -0.26
CA SER A 76 -3.56 -23.76 -0.95
C SER A 76 -4.14 -23.15 -2.24
N GLU A 77 -4.90 -23.94 -3.00
CA GLU A 77 -5.66 -23.45 -4.17
C GLU A 77 -6.74 -22.41 -3.79
N GLU A 78 -7.08 -22.29 -2.50
CA GLU A 78 -8.04 -21.29 -2.02
C GLU A 78 -7.41 -19.89 -1.89
N ASP A 79 -6.07 -19.79 -1.95
CA ASP A 79 -5.34 -18.53 -1.96
C ASP A 79 -5.20 -17.99 -3.38
N PRO A 80 -5.58 -16.73 -3.66
CA PRO A 80 -5.38 -16.14 -4.98
C PRO A 80 -3.89 -16.01 -5.32
N TYR A 81 -3.51 -16.35 -6.55
CA TYR A 81 -2.11 -16.29 -6.98
C TYR A 81 -1.91 -15.85 -8.45
N VAL A 82 -0.71 -15.37 -8.75
CA VAL A 82 -0.21 -15.13 -10.12
C VAL A 82 1.11 -15.88 -10.28
N GLY A 83 1.31 -16.55 -11.41
CA GLY A 83 2.50 -17.36 -11.70
C GLY A 83 2.30 -18.84 -11.37
N ARG A 84 3.33 -19.65 -11.59
CA ARG A 84 3.21 -21.11 -11.48
C ARG A 84 3.35 -21.60 -10.04
N PRO A 85 2.60 -22.64 -9.64
CA PRO A 85 2.74 -23.24 -8.30
C PRO A 85 4.16 -23.71 -7.95
N ASP A 86 4.93 -24.13 -8.96
CA ASP A 86 6.30 -24.65 -8.87
C ASP A 86 7.39 -23.58 -9.09
N ALA A 87 7.03 -22.29 -9.04
CA ALA A 87 7.99 -21.22 -9.20
C ALA A 87 9.09 -21.25 -8.10
N LEU A 88 10.31 -20.90 -8.50
CA LEU A 88 11.48 -20.93 -7.61
C LEU A 88 11.32 -20.02 -6.37
N VAL A 89 10.63 -18.90 -6.54
CA VAL A 89 10.32 -17.94 -5.48
C VAL A 89 8.82 -17.74 -5.39
N THR A 90 8.26 -18.03 -4.21
CA THR A 90 6.89 -17.65 -3.86
C THR A 90 6.92 -16.44 -2.94
N LEU A 91 6.25 -15.37 -3.37
CA LEU A 91 6.07 -14.12 -2.65
C LEU A 91 4.65 -14.10 -2.07
N VAL A 92 4.52 -14.29 -0.76
CA VAL A 92 3.24 -14.19 -0.04
C VAL A 92 3.03 -12.74 0.41
N VAL A 93 1.92 -12.11 0.02
CA VAL A 93 1.56 -10.74 0.39
C VAL A 93 0.38 -10.76 1.35
N PHE A 94 0.56 -10.21 2.55
CA PHE A 94 -0.54 -9.86 3.45
C PHE A 94 -1.02 -8.44 3.13
N GLY A 95 -2.26 -8.34 2.65
CA GLY A 95 -2.82 -7.12 2.10
C GLY A 95 -4.17 -6.73 2.68
N ASP A 96 -4.35 -5.42 2.81
CA ASP A 96 -5.60 -4.74 3.12
C ASP A 96 -6.05 -3.96 1.88
N LEU A 97 -7.26 -4.21 1.39
CA LEU A 97 -7.80 -3.62 0.16
C LEU A 97 -8.22 -2.14 0.30
N GLN A 98 -8.35 -1.63 1.52
CA GLN A 98 -8.57 -0.21 1.80
C GLN A 98 -7.25 0.53 2.17
N CYS A 99 -6.14 -0.18 2.34
CA CYS A 99 -4.85 0.44 2.62
C CYS A 99 -4.16 1.01 1.34
N PRO A 100 -3.82 2.32 1.31
CA PRO A 100 -3.17 2.94 0.16
C PRO A 100 -1.71 2.48 -0.03
N PHE A 101 -1.07 1.90 0.98
CA PHE A 101 0.25 1.29 0.82
C PHE A 101 0.14 -0.08 0.13
N THR A 102 -0.90 -0.85 0.40
CA THR A 102 -1.14 -2.11 -0.32
C THR A 102 -1.39 -1.82 -1.80
N GLN A 103 -2.16 -0.79 -2.13
CA GLN A 103 -2.31 -0.32 -3.51
C GLN A 103 -0.95 -0.02 -4.15
N ARG A 104 -0.06 0.69 -3.43
CA ARG A 104 1.26 1.07 -3.94
C ARG A 104 2.14 -0.14 -4.25
N VAL A 105 2.12 -1.18 -3.42
CA VAL A 105 2.96 -2.36 -3.68
C VAL A 105 2.51 -3.15 -4.90
N MET A 106 1.24 -3.04 -5.33
CA MET A 106 0.76 -3.75 -6.53
C MET A 106 1.52 -3.36 -7.80
N SER A 107 1.93 -2.10 -7.95
CA SER A 107 2.75 -1.68 -9.09
C SER A 107 4.16 -2.28 -9.04
N THR A 108 4.77 -2.35 -7.84
CA THR A 108 6.03 -3.07 -7.60
C THR A 108 5.88 -4.54 -7.99
N LEU A 109 4.84 -5.23 -7.52
CA LEU A 109 4.60 -6.65 -7.82
C LEU A 109 4.40 -6.90 -9.31
N LYS A 110 3.68 -6.03 -10.02
CA LYS A 110 3.53 -6.09 -11.48
C LYS A 110 4.89 -6.00 -12.19
N THR A 111 5.73 -5.06 -11.79
CA THR A 111 7.08 -4.92 -12.36
C THR A 111 7.94 -6.17 -12.09
N LEU A 112 7.84 -6.76 -10.89
CA LEU A 112 8.57 -7.97 -10.54
C LEU A 112 8.10 -9.18 -11.36
N LEU A 113 6.79 -9.39 -11.47
CA LEU A 113 6.21 -10.46 -12.30
C LEU A 113 6.65 -10.35 -13.76
N ASN A 114 6.66 -9.14 -14.33
CA ASN A 114 7.18 -8.90 -15.68
C ASN A 114 8.69 -9.16 -15.81
N ARG A 115 9.46 -8.85 -14.77
CA ARG A 115 10.92 -9.00 -14.76
C ARG A 115 11.37 -10.46 -14.68
N TYR A 116 10.72 -11.24 -13.82
CA TYR A 116 11.13 -12.62 -13.50
C TYR A 116 10.36 -13.69 -14.27
N GLY A 117 9.12 -13.40 -14.66
CA GLY A 117 8.24 -14.37 -15.32
C GLY A 117 7.77 -15.50 -14.40
N GLU A 118 6.84 -16.30 -14.91
CA GLU A 118 6.09 -17.26 -14.11
C GLU A 118 6.88 -18.50 -13.66
N ARG A 119 8.06 -18.75 -14.26
CA ARG A 119 8.98 -19.82 -13.83
C ARG A 119 9.69 -19.46 -12.53
N ASP A 120 10.07 -18.19 -12.38
CA ASP A 120 10.95 -17.77 -11.29
C ASP A 120 10.15 -17.15 -10.13
N LEU A 121 9.03 -16.50 -10.42
CA LEU A 121 8.23 -15.79 -9.42
C LEU A 121 6.75 -16.16 -9.48
N ARG A 122 6.22 -16.54 -8.32
CA ARG A 122 4.80 -16.64 -8.02
C ARG A 122 4.45 -15.64 -6.92
N VAL A 123 3.34 -14.93 -7.06
CA VAL A 123 2.79 -14.06 -6.02
C VAL A 123 1.52 -14.69 -5.47
N VAL A 124 1.37 -14.77 -4.16
CA VAL A 124 0.19 -15.31 -3.47
C VAL A 124 -0.36 -14.26 -2.52
N TRP A 125 -1.67 -14.06 -2.55
CA TRP A 125 -2.35 -13.08 -1.72
C TRP A 125 -2.93 -13.71 -0.45
N LYS A 126 -2.79 -13.01 0.68
CA LYS A 126 -3.49 -13.27 1.95
C LYS A 126 -4.11 -12.00 2.49
N HIS A 127 -5.29 -12.12 3.09
CA HIS A 127 -6.00 -10.98 3.65
C HIS A 127 -5.51 -10.61 5.06
N LEU A 128 -5.32 -9.31 5.28
CA LEU A 128 -5.13 -8.74 6.61
C LEU A 128 -5.89 -7.40 6.69
N PRO A 129 -7.23 -7.42 6.74
CA PRO A 129 -8.00 -6.19 6.92
C PRO A 129 -7.69 -5.58 8.29
N LEU A 130 -7.32 -4.30 8.32
CA LEU A 130 -6.98 -3.60 9.54
C LEU A 130 -8.24 -2.99 10.17
N ASP A 131 -8.37 -3.07 11.50
CA ASP A 131 -9.59 -2.70 12.23
C ASP A 131 -10.04 -1.24 12.03
N PHE A 132 -9.13 -0.34 11.64
CA PHE A 132 -9.41 1.07 11.37
C PHE A 132 -9.83 1.36 9.92
N HIS A 133 -9.93 0.32 9.09
CA HIS A 133 -10.43 0.38 7.72
C HIS A 133 -11.79 -0.31 7.63
N ASN A 134 -12.85 0.47 7.75
CA ASN A 134 -14.23 -0.04 7.84
C ASN A 134 -14.66 -0.90 6.64
N GLU A 135 -14.08 -0.67 5.47
CA GLU A 135 -14.37 -1.38 4.22
C GLU A 135 -13.32 -2.45 3.87
N ALA A 136 -12.23 -2.58 4.62
CA ALA A 136 -11.20 -3.58 4.34
C ALA A 136 -11.73 -5.01 4.48
N ARG A 137 -12.51 -5.29 5.54
CA ARG A 137 -13.11 -6.61 5.78
C ARG A 137 -14.19 -6.93 4.74
N PRO A 138 -15.19 -6.06 4.46
CA PRO A 138 -16.15 -6.27 3.37
C PRO A 138 -15.50 -6.51 2.00
N ALA A 139 -14.50 -5.69 1.64
CA ALA A 139 -13.77 -5.86 0.37
C ALA A 139 -13.02 -7.20 0.31
N ALA A 140 -12.40 -7.62 1.42
CA ALA A 140 -11.70 -8.90 1.51
C ALA A 140 -12.67 -10.08 1.29
N GLU A 141 -13.81 -10.09 1.99
CA GLU A 141 -14.82 -11.15 1.82
C GLU A 141 -15.39 -11.18 0.39
N ALA A 142 -15.71 -10.02 -0.20
CA ALA A 142 -16.13 -9.94 -1.58
C ALA A 142 -15.08 -10.51 -2.54
N SER A 143 -13.80 -10.20 -2.32
CA SER A 143 -12.71 -10.71 -3.15
C SER A 143 -12.51 -12.23 -3.01
N VAL A 144 -12.69 -12.81 -1.82
CA VAL A 144 -12.65 -14.27 -1.63
C VAL A 144 -13.81 -14.95 -2.39
N ALA A 145 -15.02 -14.38 -2.31
CA ALA A 145 -16.15 -14.88 -3.09
C ALA A 145 -15.88 -14.81 -4.61
N ILE A 146 -15.31 -13.71 -5.08
CA ILE A 146 -14.90 -13.55 -6.48
C ILE A 146 -13.83 -14.57 -6.89
N HIS A 147 -12.87 -14.84 -6.01
CA HIS A 147 -11.85 -15.87 -6.25
C HIS A 147 -12.49 -17.26 -6.44
N ARG A 148 -13.45 -17.63 -5.58
CA ARG A 148 -14.14 -18.92 -5.70
C ARG A 148 -14.95 -19.06 -6.98
N ILE A 149 -15.57 -17.97 -7.44
CA ILE A 149 -16.44 -18.00 -8.62
C ILE A 149 -15.64 -17.90 -9.92
N GLY A 150 -14.67 -16.99 -9.98
CA GLY A 150 -13.97 -16.61 -11.21
C GLY A 150 -12.45 -16.90 -11.21
N GLY A 151 -11.94 -17.56 -10.17
CA GLY A 151 -10.53 -17.88 -10.04
C GLY A 151 -9.63 -16.67 -9.78
N SER A 152 -8.32 -16.92 -9.78
CA SER A 152 -7.31 -15.89 -9.47
C SER A 152 -7.32 -14.71 -10.45
N GLN A 153 -7.66 -14.94 -11.72
CA GLN A 153 -7.77 -13.84 -12.70
C GLN A 153 -8.87 -12.86 -12.31
N ALA A 154 -10.06 -13.35 -11.95
CA ALA A 154 -11.16 -12.50 -11.50
C ALA A 154 -10.82 -11.79 -10.18
N PHE A 155 -10.13 -12.47 -9.27
CA PHE A 155 -9.64 -11.88 -8.03
C PHE A 155 -8.73 -10.67 -8.29
N PHE A 156 -7.66 -10.82 -9.10
CA PHE A 156 -6.72 -9.73 -9.33
C PHE A 156 -7.31 -8.60 -10.18
N CYS A 157 -8.26 -8.91 -11.06
CA CYS A 157 -9.08 -7.88 -11.69
C CYS A 157 -9.87 -7.08 -10.65
N PHE A 158 -10.57 -7.76 -9.73
CA PHE A 158 -11.38 -7.09 -8.71
C PHE A 158 -10.53 -6.25 -7.76
N VAL A 159 -9.37 -6.77 -7.35
CA VAL A 159 -8.40 -6.02 -6.54
C VAL A 159 -7.96 -4.73 -7.25
N ALA A 160 -7.72 -4.78 -8.56
CA ALA A 160 -7.38 -3.59 -9.34
C ALA A 160 -8.53 -2.56 -9.35
N GLU A 161 -9.77 -3.00 -9.55
CA GLU A 161 -10.96 -2.15 -9.53
C GLU A 161 -11.21 -1.52 -8.15
N VAL A 162 -11.08 -2.32 -7.08
CA VAL A 162 -11.21 -1.85 -5.70
C VAL A 162 -10.14 -0.80 -5.38
N PHE A 163 -8.89 -1.03 -5.77
CA PHE A 163 -7.85 -0.05 -5.57
C PHE A 163 -8.05 1.23 -6.39
N ALA A 164 -8.57 1.13 -7.62
CA ALA A 164 -8.89 2.32 -8.43
C ALA A 164 -9.97 3.21 -7.77
N HIS A 165 -10.83 2.64 -6.93
CA HIS A 165 -11.94 3.33 -6.25
C HIS A 165 -11.79 3.37 -4.73
N GLN A 166 -10.57 3.19 -4.20
CA GLN A 166 -10.29 2.94 -2.78
C GLN A 166 -10.85 3.99 -1.80
N GLN A 167 -11.08 5.23 -2.25
CA GLN A 167 -11.63 6.30 -1.40
C GLN A 167 -13.15 6.19 -1.17
N ASN A 168 -13.85 5.42 -1.99
CA ASN A 168 -15.31 5.33 -2.01
C ASN A 168 -15.79 3.87 -2.01
N LEU A 169 -15.17 3.02 -1.18
CA LEU A 169 -15.53 1.61 -1.10
C LEU A 169 -16.91 1.40 -0.46
N GLY A 170 -17.57 0.32 -0.88
CA GLY A 170 -18.88 -0.10 -0.39
C GLY A 170 -19.60 -1.05 -1.35
N PRO A 171 -20.78 -1.55 -0.98
CA PRO A 171 -21.50 -2.58 -1.73
C PRO A 171 -21.65 -2.30 -3.23
N GLU A 172 -22.05 -1.07 -3.60
CA GLU A 172 -22.22 -0.70 -5.01
C GLU A 172 -20.91 -0.75 -5.80
N THR A 173 -19.79 -0.31 -5.19
CA THR A 173 -18.47 -0.43 -5.84
C THR A 173 -18.04 -1.88 -5.98
N TYR A 174 -18.36 -2.75 -5.02
CA TYR A 174 -18.05 -4.18 -5.14
C TYR A 174 -18.89 -4.85 -6.23
N ARG A 175 -20.18 -4.50 -6.36
CA ARG A 175 -21.04 -4.99 -7.46
C ARG A 175 -20.54 -4.54 -8.82
N ALA A 176 -20.13 -3.27 -8.94
CA ALA A 176 -19.59 -2.73 -10.17
C ALA A 176 -18.27 -3.43 -10.54
N ALA A 177 -17.33 -3.53 -9.59
CA ALA A 177 -16.04 -4.20 -9.78
C ALA A 177 -16.22 -5.68 -10.15
N ALA A 178 -17.11 -6.42 -9.47
CA ALA A 178 -17.42 -7.80 -9.83
C ALA A 178 -17.92 -7.91 -11.28
N SER A 179 -18.82 -7.03 -11.70
CA SER A 179 -19.36 -6.99 -13.07
C SER A 179 -18.26 -6.70 -14.10
N THR A 180 -17.40 -5.70 -13.85
CA THR A 180 -16.23 -5.39 -14.68
C THR A 180 -15.33 -6.61 -14.85
N CYS A 181 -15.16 -7.38 -13.78
CA CYS A 181 -14.33 -8.58 -13.76
C CYS A 181 -15.08 -9.85 -14.19
N SER A 182 -16.20 -9.69 -14.90
CA SER A 182 -16.99 -10.80 -15.47
C SER A 182 -17.52 -11.81 -14.43
N VAL A 183 -17.71 -11.38 -13.19
CA VAL A 183 -18.30 -12.18 -12.11
C VAL A 183 -19.68 -11.62 -11.75
N ASN A 184 -20.69 -12.49 -11.68
CA ASN A 184 -22.06 -12.09 -11.36
C ASN A 184 -22.16 -11.54 -9.92
N PRO A 185 -22.57 -10.27 -9.71
CA PRO A 185 -22.63 -9.69 -8.37
C PRO A 185 -23.59 -10.40 -7.41
N GLY A 186 -24.71 -10.92 -7.90
CA GLY A 186 -25.66 -11.68 -7.08
C GLY A 186 -25.07 -13.01 -6.59
N ALA A 187 -24.19 -13.64 -7.38
CA ALA A 187 -23.47 -14.83 -6.95
C ALA A 187 -22.42 -14.50 -5.86
N VAL A 188 -21.71 -13.36 -6.00
CA VAL A 188 -20.78 -12.87 -4.97
C VAL A 188 -21.51 -12.64 -3.64
N GLU A 189 -22.67 -11.98 -3.68
CA GLU A 189 -23.48 -11.73 -2.48
C GLU A 189 -24.01 -13.01 -1.84
N ALA A 190 -24.36 -14.01 -2.65
CA ALA A 190 -24.77 -15.32 -2.16
C ALA A 190 -23.63 -16.06 -1.46
N GLU A 191 -22.42 -16.06 -2.03
CA GLU A 191 -21.21 -16.65 -1.42
C GLU A 191 -20.83 -15.95 -0.12
N VAL A 192 -20.83 -14.61 -0.09
CA VAL A 192 -20.56 -13.84 1.15
C VAL A 192 -21.58 -14.19 2.24
N ARG A 193 -22.87 -14.26 1.88
CA ARG A 193 -23.94 -14.65 2.83
C ARG A 193 -23.81 -16.09 3.31
N ALA A 194 -23.25 -16.99 2.50
CA ALA A 194 -23.00 -18.37 2.90
C ALA A 194 -21.89 -18.49 3.97
N GLY A 195 -21.08 -17.45 4.17
CA GLY A 195 -20.19 -17.30 5.31
C GLY A 195 -18.79 -17.91 5.15
N TYR A 196 -18.52 -18.64 4.07
CA TYR A 196 -17.17 -19.13 3.79
C TYR A 196 -16.13 -17.99 3.61
N PRO A 197 -16.43 -16.90 2.87
CA PRO A 197 -15.47 -15.81 2.71
C PRO A 197 -14.96 -15.22 4.03
N ALA A 198 -15.85 -15.04 5.01
CA ALA A 198 -15.47 -14.58 6.35
C ALA A 198 -14.47 -15.54 7.02
N GLN A 199 -14.74 -16.85 6.97
CA GLN A 199 -13.86 -17.87 7.55
C GLN A 199 -12.47 -17.89 6.91
N LYS A 200 -12.39 -17.75 5.59
CA LYS A 200 -11.10 -17.69 4.88
C LYS A 200 -10.32 -16.43 5.25
N VAL A 201 -10.98 -15.28 5.40
CA VAL A 201 -10.34 -14.04 5.86
C VAL A 201 -9.81 -14.19 7.29
N ASP A 202 -10.58 -14.82 8.19
CA ASP A 202 -10.14 -15.08 9.56
C ASP A 202 -8.91 -16.00 9.59
N LEU A 203 -8.87 -17.03 8.75
CA LEU A 203 -7.70 -17.91 8.61
C LEU A 203 -6.44 -17.16 8.13
N ASP A 204 -6.61 -16.21 7.20
CA ASP A 204 -5.48 -15.39 6.75
C ASP A 204 -4.98 -14.44 7.85
N ILE A 205 -5.89 -13.88 8.66
CA ILE A 205 -5.55 -13.07 9.83
C ILE A 205 -4.77 -13.92 10.86
N GLU A 206 -5.24 -15.12 11.19
CA GLU A 206 -4.51 -16.04 12.08
C GLU A 206 -3.12 -16.37 11.54
N THR A 207 -3.01 -16.63 10.23
CA THR A 207 -1.74 -16.90 9.56
C THR A 207 -0.81 -15.69 9.67
N SER A 208 -1.33 -14.48 9.51
CA SER A 208 -0.57 -13.23 9.64
C SER A 208 0.00 -13.07 11.06
N GLN A 209 -0.80 -13.38 12.10
CA GLN A 209 -0.37 -13.32 13.50
C GLN A 209 0.69 -14.38 13.80
N ALA A 210 0.51 -15.60 13.28
CA ALA A 210 1.45 -16.70 13.46
C ALA A 210 2.83 -16.44 12.84
N VAL A 211 2.92 -15.54 11.87
CA VAL A 211 4.19 -15.13 11.24
C VAL A 211 4.60 -13.71 11.63
N GLY A 212 4.04 -13.12 12.69
CA GLY A 212 4.47 -11.83 13.24
C GLY A 212 4.13 -10.62 12.38
N VAL A 213 3.05 -10.70 11.60
CA VAL A 213 2.56 -9.61 10.75
C VAL A 213 1.50 -8.81 11.48
N HIS A 214 1.73 -7.50 11.59
CA HIS A 214 0.83 -6.58 12.28
C HIS A 214 0.42 -5.37 11.42
N GLY A 215 0.73 -5.39 10.12
CA GLY A 215 0.44 -4.28 9.22
C GLY A 215 0.60 -4.65 7.75
N THR A 216 0.01 -3.83 6.89
CA THR A 216 -0.06 -4.06 5.45
C THR A 216 0.54 -2.92 4.63
N PRO A 217 1.16 -3.20 3.46
CA PRO A 217 1.44 -4.55 2.97
C PRO A 217 2.63 -5.13 3.72
N THR A 218 2.61 -6.44 3.92
CA THR A 218 3.78 -7.20 4.37
C THR A 218 4.00 -8.35 3.40
N SER A 219 5.24 -8.56 2.96
CA SER A 219 5.59 -9.63 2.01
C SER A 219 6.58 -10.62 2.61
N TYR A 220 6.48 -11.88 2.19
CA TYR A 220 7.47 -12.92 2.47
C TYR A 220 7.90 -13.58 1.17
N LEU A 221 9.19 -13.59 0.87
CA LEU A 221 9.78 -14.27 -0.29
C LEU A 221 10.43 -15.56 0.20
N ASN A 222 9.77 -16.71 -0.03
CA ASN A 222 10.23 -17.99 0.51
C ASN A 222 10.55 -17.93 2.02
N GLY A 223 9.75 -17.15 2.77
CA GLY A 223 9.92 -16.92 4.21
C GLY A 223 10.89 -15.80 4.60
N ILE A 224 11.54 -15.12 3.65
CA ILE A 224 12.32 -13.90 3.90
C ILE A 224 11.39 -12.68 3.95
N TYR A 225 11.45 -11.94 5.04
CA TYR A 225 10.53 -10.84 5.33
C TYR A 225 10.86 -9.52 4.60
N VAL A 226 9.88 -8.93 3.94
CA VAL A 226 9.95 -7.58 3.36
C VAL A 226 8.75 -6.76 3.84
N SER A 227 9.03 -5.78 4.70
CA SER A 227 7.99 -4.93 5.32
C SER A 227 7.59 -3.76 4.45
N GLY A 228 6.29 -3.54 4.28
CA GLY A 228 5.76 -2.32 3.65
C GLY A 228 5.86 -2.30 2.13
N ALA A 229 5.40 -1.18 1.56
CA ALA A 229 5.45 -0.91 0.13
C ALA A 229 6.87 -0.50 -0.30
N GLN A 230 7.77 -1.47 -0.36
CA GLN A 230 9.17 -1.27 -0.73
C GLN A 230 9.35 -1.06 -2.24
N PRO A 231 10.45 -0.41 -2.67
CA PRO A 231 10.79 -0.27 -4.08
C PRO A 231 11.20 -1.62 -4.70
N VAL A 232 11.17 -1.70 -6.03
CA VAL A 232 11.47 -2.92 -6.81
C VAL A 232 12.82 -3.52 -6.42
N GLU A 233 13.82 -2.68 -6.17
CA GLU A 233 15.20 -3.07 -5.87
C GLU A 233 15.30 -3.86 -4.57
N ALA A 234 14.50 -3.51 -3.56
CA ALA A 234 14.46 -4.21 -2.28
C ALA A 234 13.94 -5.65 -2.44
N PHE A 235 12.96 -5.85 -3.31
CA PHE A 235 12.45 -7.18 -3.65
C PHE A 235 13.40 -7.94 -4.56
N THR A 236 13.94 -7.31 -5.61
CA THR A 236 14.87 -7.91 -6.58
C THR A 236 16.05 -8.56 -5.87
N LYS A 237 16.65 -7.87 -4.89
CA LYS A 237 17.75 -8.45 -4.11
C LYS A 237 17.37 -9.80 -3.47
N VAL A 238 16.22 -9.84 -2.80
CA VAL A 238 15.76 -11.05 -2.11
C VAL A 238 15.34 -12.14 -3.11
N ILE A 239 14.67 -11.78 -4.21
CA ILE A 239 14.27 -12.72 -5.26
C ILE A 239 15.51 -13.36 -5.88
N ASP A 240 16.53 -12.58 -6.22
CA ASP A 240 17.74 -13.10 -6.85
C ASP A 240 18.48 -14.09 -5.94
N GLU A 241 18.61 -13.76 -4.65
CA GLU A 241 19.21 -14.63 -3.64
C GLU A 241 18.40 -15.92 -3.44
N GLU A 242 17.08 -15.82 -3.28
CA GLU A 242 16.21 -16.99 -3.07
C GLU A 242 16.06 -17.85 -4.32
N ARG A 243 16.05 -17.26 -5.51
CA ARG A 243 16.00 -18.00 -6.78
C ARG A 243 17.23 -18.88 -6.95
N ILE A 244 18.42 -18.34 -6.69
CA ILE A 244 19.68 -19.12 -6.74
C ILE A 244 19.64 -20.25 -5.72
N ALA A 245 19.19 -19.95 -4.50
CA ALA A 245 19.11 -20.94 -3.43
C ALA A 245 18.09 -22.06 -3.72
N ALA A 246 16.93 -21.73 -4.30
CA ALA A 246 15.90 -22.68 -4.68
C ALA A 246 16.32 -23.54 -5.89
N GLU A 247 16.94 -22.93 -6.92
CA GLU A 247 17.43 -23.66 -8.09
C GLU A 247 18.49 -24.71 -7.68
N ALA A 248 19.36 -24.38 -6.73
CA ALA A 248 20.35 -25.33 -6.20
C ALA A 248 19.72 -26.54 -5.49
N MET A 249 18.48 -26.43 -5.01
CA MET A 249 17.77 -27.50 -4.31
C MET A 249 17.02 -28.45 -5.26
N LEU A 250 16.82 -28.08 -6.53
CA LEU A 250 16.09 -28.89 -7.50
C LEU A 250 16.72 -30.25 -7.80
N ALA A 251 18.00 -30.46 -7.45
CA ALA A 251 18.65 -31.76 -7.56
C ALA A 251 18.04 -32.81 -6.61
N ASP A 252 17.57 -32.38 -5.43
CA ASP A 252 17.15 -33.26 -4.33
C ASP A 252 15.72 -32.99 -3.84
N VAL A 253 15.13 -31.85 -4.22
CA VAL A 253 13.82 -31.39 -3.75
C VAL A 253 12.86 -31.25 -4.94
N PRO A 254 11.71 -31.95 -4.92
CA PRO A 254 10.69 -31.78 -5.95
C PRO A 254 10.23 -30.32 -6.07
N PRO A 255 9.92 -29.80 -7.28
CA PRO A 255 9.50 -28.41 -7.46
C PRO A 255 8.33 -27.99 -6.56
N GLY A 256 7.34 -28.86 -6.36
CA GLY A 256 6.19 -28.59 -5.48
C GLY A 256 6.51 -28.45 -4.00
N GLU A 257 7.68 -28.94 -3.53
CA GLU A 257 8.12 -28.82 -2.14
C GLU A 257 9.08 -27.64 -1.91
N LEU A 258 9.53 -26.96 -2.97
CA LEU A 258 10.56 -25.91 -2.88
C LEU A 258 10.17 -24.81 -1.89
N HIS A 259 8.96 -24.27 -2.00
CA HIS A 259 8.50 -23.19 -1.11
C HIS A 259 8.56 -23.63 0.35
N THR A 260 7.97 -24.79 0.70
CA THR A 260 7.94 -25.31 2.07
C THR A 260 9.36 -25.50 2.63
N ARG A 261 10.27 -26.05 1.82
CA ARG A 261 11.67 -26.28 2.24
C ARG A 261 12.44 -24.97 2.42
N ARG A 262 12.29 -24.01 1.50
CA ARG A 262 12.92 -22.70 1.61
C ARG A 262 12.42 -21.92 2.83
N VAL A 263 11.11 -21.93 3.07
CA VAL A 263 10.51 -21.32 4.26
C VAL A 263 11.08 -21.93 5.53
N ALA A 264 11.14 -23.26 5.64
CA ALA A 264 11.71 -23.93 6.81
C ALA A 264 13.17 -23.52 7.07
N ILE A 265 14.01 -23.48 6.02
CA ILE A 265 15.40 -23.04 6.11
C ILE A 265 15.47 -21.58 6.59
N ASN A 266 14.69 -20.69 6.00
CA ASN A 266 14.77 -19.27 6.30
C ASN A 266 14.20 -18.93 7.69
N PHE A 267 13.15 -19.62 8.14
CA PHE A 267 12.64 -19.49 9.51
C PHE A 267 13.60 -20.06 10.55
N SER A 268 14.33 -21.14 10.25
CA SER A 268 15.32 -21.72 11.18
C SER A 268 16.49 -20.77 11.52
N LYS A 269 16.71 -19.75 10.68
CA LYS A 269 17.74 -18.72 10.88
C LYS A 269 17.28 -17.57 11.78
N ARG A 270 16.01 -17.55 12.21
CA ARG A 270 15.44 -16.45 13.00
C ARG A 270 15.67 -16.67 14.49
N ASP A 271 16.11 -15.62 15.19
CA ASP A 271 16.26 -15.63 16.65
C ASP A 271 14.90 -15.84 17.35
N ASP A 272 13.84 -15.21 16.82
CA ASP A 272 12.46 -15.42 17.22
C ASP A 272 11.57 -15.58 15.95
N PRO A 273 11.02 -16.78 15.71
CA PRO A 273 10.10 -17.05 14.61
C PRO A 273 8.79 -16.24 14.64
N LEU A 274 8.36 -15.79 15.83
CA LEU A 274 7.10 -15.06 16.06
C LEU A 274 7.29 -13.54 16.18
N ALA A 275 8.48 -13.05 16.54
CA ALA A 275 8.74 -11.61 16.54
C ALA A 275 8.52 -11.02 15.14
N ALA A 276 8.00 -9.79 15.04
CA ALA A 276 7.99 -9.07 13.78
C ALA A 276 9.43 -9.04 13.20
N PRO A 277 9.68 -9.62 12.01
CA PRO A 277 11.05 -9.72 11.51
C PRO A 277 11.59 -8.32 11.21
N LYS A 278 12.91 -8.12 11.38
CA LYS A 278 13.56 -6.89 10.97
C LYS A 278 13.49 -6.78 9.43
N PRO A 279 13.11 -5.63 8.85
CA PRO A 279 13.06 -5.46 7.39
C PRO A 279 14.38 -5.86 6.70
N VAL A 280 14.32 -6.67 5.64
CA VAL A 280 15.50 -7.30 4.99
C VAL A 280 16.22 -6.38 4.00
N ALA A 281 15.68 -5.21 3.66
CA ALA A 281 16.50 -4.20 3.02
C ALA A 281 17.65 -3.86 3.98
N ALA A 282 18.91 -3.97 3.53
CA ALA A 282 20.02 -3.40 4.29
C ALA A 282 19.61 -1.96 4.62
N PRO A 283 19.53 -1.58 5.91
CA PRO A 283 18.95 -0.31 6.27
C PRO A 283 19.74 0.76 5.54
N ASP A 284 19.06 1.60 4.77
CA ASP A 284 19.72 2.71 4.10
C ASP A 284 20.50 3.51 5.16
N THR A 285 21.83 3.39 5.13
CA THR A 285 22.71 4.05 6.09
C THR A 285 23.03 5.47 5.68
N THR A 286 22.44 5.95 4.57
CA THR A 286 22.64 7.31 4.09
C THR A 286 22.24 8.30 5.16
N VAL A 287 23.21 9.14 5.53
CA VAL A 287 22.96 10.33 6.33
C VAL A 287 22.67 11.46 5.36
N TYR A 288 21.49 12.07 5.49
CA TYR A 288 21.08 13.21 4.69
C TYR A 288 21.43 14.52 5.39
N HIS A 289 21.77 15.54 4.59
CA HIS A 289 21.94 16.90 5.09
C HIS A 289 20.56 17.56 5.24
N VAL A 290 20.04 17.56 6.48
CA VAL A 290 18.70 18.08 6.80
C VAL A 290 18.79 19.33 7.68
N PRO A 291 18.84 20.54 7.12
CA PRO A 291 18.99 21.76 7.89
C PRO A 291 17.74 22.07 8.74
N ILE A 292 17.93 22.22 10.06
CA ILE A 292 16.83 22.54 10.99
C ILE A 292 16.60 24.04 11.16
N GLY A 293 17.62 24.89 11.01
CA GLY A 293 17.49 26.34 11.02
C GLY A 293 16.65 26.89 12.19
N ARG A 294 15.60 27.67 11.87
CA ARG A 294 14.65 28.21 12.84
C ARG A 294 13.36 27.39 12.97
N SER A 295 13.37 26.13 12.55
CA SER A 295 12.18 25.27 12.61
C SER A 295 11.68 25.09 14.05
N PRO A 296 10.36 24.86 14.23
CA PRO A 296 9.78 24.56 15.53
C PRO A 296 10.49 23.36 16.17
N THR A 297 10.85 23.50 17.44
CA THR A 297 11.73 22.57 18.14
C THR A 297 11.20 22.26 19.53
N LEU A 298 11.23 20.98 19.91
CA LEU A 298 10.86 20.49 21.23
C LEU A 298 11.97 19.65 21.83
N GLY A 299 12.36 19.96 23.07
CA GLY A 299 13.42 19.25 23.78
C GLY A 299 14.74 20.02 23.84
N SER A 300 15.78 19.37 24.36
CA SER A 300 17.05 20.00 24.69
C SER A 300 17.87 20.36 23.43
N PRO A 301 18.48 21.55 23.35
CA PRO A 301 19.45 21.86 22.30
C PRO A 301 20.73 21.01 22.41
N ASN A 302 20.96 20.37 23.56
CA ASN A 302 22.08 19.46 23.82
C ASN A 302 21.70 17.98 23.65
N ALA A 303 20.55 17.65 23.06
CA ALA A 303 20.17 16.27 22.76
C ALA A 303 21.18 15.59 21.84
N LEU A 304 21.48 14.31 22.08
CA LEU A 304 22.34 13.52 21.18
C LEU A 304 21.61 13.12 19.91
N VAL A 305 20.28 13.03 19.99
CA VAL A 305 19.43 12.59 18.89
C VAL A 305 18.44 13.69 18.54
N THR A 306 18.36 14.02 17.25
CA THR A 306 17.35 14.91 16.69
C THR A 306 16.51 14.16 15.68
N ILE A 307 15.20 14.10 15.91
CA ILE A 307 14.22 13.63 14.94
C ILE A 307 13.68 14.86 14.22
N VAL A 308 13.97 14.98 12.91
CA VAL A 308 13.29 15.93 12.03
C VAL A 308 12.12 15.23 11.38
N MET A 309 10.91 15.76 11.53
CA MET A 309 9.68 15.17 10.98
C MET A 309 9.02 16.10 9.96
N PHE A 310 8.89 15.61 8.73
CA PHE A 310 8.08 16.24 7.69
C PHE A 310 6.64 15.77 7.85
N GLN A 311 5.75 16.68 8.23
CA GLN A 311 4.37 16.36 8.59
C GLN A 311 3.33 17.22 7.89
N ASP A 312 2.12 16.66 7.85
CA ASP A 312 0.89 17.25 7.36
C ASP A 312 -0.19 17.01 8.43
N PHE A 313 -0.92 18.06 8.83
CA PHE A 313 -1.90 17.99 9.91
C PHE A 313 -3.17 17.20 9.57
N GLN A 314 -3.53 17.07 8.30
CA GLN A 314 -4.66 16.23 7.86
C GLN A 314 -4.26 14.79 7.55
N CYS A 315 -2.96 14.47 7.57
CA CYS A 315 -2.51 13.11 7.31
C CYS A 315 -2.80 12.18 8.50
N PRO A 316 -3.60 11.12 8.33
CA PRO A 316 -3.92 10.20 9.42
C PRO A 316 -2.69 9.43 9.95
N PHE A 317 -1.66 9.22 9.12
CA PHE A 317 -0.40 8.62 9.55
C PHE A 317 0.45 9.58 10.39
N CYS A 318 0.37 10.90 10.13
CA CYS A 318 1.00 11.90 10.97
C CYS A 318 0.35 11.92 12.35
N LYS A 319 -0.99 11.91 12.40
CA LYS A 319 -1.77 11.79 13.63
C LYS A 319 -1.38 10.56 14.44
N ARG A 320 -1.29 9.37 13.82
CA ARG A 320 -0.86 8.16 14.56
C ARG A 320 0.57 8.25 15.10
N SER A 321 1.44 8.98 14.41
CA SER A 321 2.83 9.09 14.83
C SER A 321 3.02 10.01 16.04
N THR A 322 2.03 10.83 16.42
CA THR A 322 2.12 11.68 17.62
C THR A 322 2.35 10.81 18.86
N THR A 323 1.58 9.73 19.03
CA THR A 323 1.71 8.78 20.14
C THR A 323 3.11 8.14 20.18
N THR A 324 3.63 7.71 19.02
CA THR A 324 4.99 7.17 18.94
C THR A 324 6.03 8.21 19.36
N ILE A 325 5.91 9.45 18.91
CA ILE A 325 6.85 10.53 19.24
C ILE A 325 6.78 10.91 20.73
N GLU A 326 5.58 11.00 21.30
CA GLU A 326 5.37 11.25 22.73
C GLU A 326 6.03 10.17 23.59
N GLU A 327 5.82 8.91 23.23
CA GLU A 327 6.40 7.77 23.92
C GLU A 327 7.94 7.75 23.82
N LEU A 328 8.49 8.03 22.64
CA LEU A 328 9.94 8.17 22.46
C LEU A 328 10.51 9.31 23.31
N ARG A 329 9.82 10.45 23.40
CA ARG A 329 10.24 11.55 24.28
C ARG A 329 10.20 11.17 25.75
N ARG A 330 9.24 10.33 26.16
CA ARG A 330 9.16 9.80 27.53
C ARG A 330 10.33 8.83 27.82
N ILE A 331 10.67 7.96 26.87
CA ILE A 331 11.76 6.97 26.99
C ILE A 331 13.14 7.66 27.02
N TYR A 332 13.41 8.55 26.08
CA TYR A 332 14.74 9.12 25.87
C TYR A 332 14.96 10.46 26.59
N GLY A 333 13.90 11.12 27.06
CA GLY A 333 13.98 12.35 27.83
C GLY A 333 14.81 13.44 27.14
N ASN A 334 15.78 14.00 27.86
CA ASN A 334 16.64 15.08 27.38
C ASN A 334 17.68 14.66 26.32
N GLU A 335 17.83 13.36 26.05
CA GLU A 335 18.71 12.87 24.98
C GLU A 335 18.07 13.01 23.60
N LEU A 336 16.76 13.28 23.54
CA LEU A 336 15.98 13.40 22.32
C LEU A 336 15.43 14.82 22.11
N ARG A 337 15.59 15.33 20.89
CA ARG A 337 14.99 16.57 20.41
C ARG A 337 14.15 16.28 19.18
N VAL A 338 12.99 16.92 19.08
CA VAL A 338 12.10 16.83 17.93
C VAL A 338 12.05 18.17 17.21
N VAL A 339 12.11 18.13 15.88
CA VAL A 339 12.01 19.31 15.01
C VAL A 339 10.95 19.05 13.94
N LEU A 340 10.03 19.98 13.76
CA LEU A 340 8.99 19.87 12.74
C LEU A 340 9.36 20.62 11.45
N LYS A 341 9.06 19.98 10.32
CA LYS A 341 9.08 20.54 8.97
C LYS A 341 7.69 20.38 8.35
N HIS A 342 7.15 21.45 7.77
CA HIS A 342 5.83 21.37 7.14
C HIS A 342 5.92 20.75 5.74
N ASN A 343 5.03 19.80 5.44
CA ASN A 343 4.87 19.23 4.11
C ASN A 343 3.39 18.99 3.80
N PRO A 344 2.55 20.05 3.76
CA PRO A 344 1.14 19.93 3.43
C PRO A 344 0.94 19.35 2.03
N LEU A 345 0.15 18.29 1.92
CA LEU A 345 -0.11 17.57 0.69
C LEU A 345 -1.27 18.22 -0.09
N PRO A 346 -1.20 18.30 -1.42
CA PRO A 346 -2.15 19.08 -2.22
C PRO A 346 -3.59 18.53 -2.19
N PHE A 347 -3.77 17.27 -1.82
CA PHE A 347 -5.08 16.62 -1.65
C PHE A 347 -5.66 16.77 -0.23
N HIS A 348 -4.97 17.50 0.66
CA HIS A 348 -5.43 17.83 2.00
C HIS A 348 -5.77 19.34 2.06
N PRO A 349 -7.04 19.72 1.90
CA PRO A 349 -7.44 21.11 1.67
C PRO A 349 -7.13 22.07 2.82
N GLN A 350 -7.10 21.58 4.07
CA GLN A 350 -6.82 22.34 5.28
C GLN A 350 -5.37 22.21 5.79
N ALA A 351 -4.53 21.38 5.18
CA ALA A 351 -3.18 21.13 5.68
C ALA A 351 -2.29 22.38 5.66
N MET A 352 -2.43 23.23 4.63
CA MET A 352 -1.71 24.48 4.51
C MET A 352 -2.11 25.49 5.59
N ASP A 353 -3.41 25.64 5.83
CA ASP A 353 -3.91 26.60 6.81
C ASP A 353 -3.65 26.13 8.26
N ALA A 354 -3.70 24.82 8.51
CA ALA A 354 -3.21 24.23 9.75
C ALA A 354 -1.72 24.50 9.98
N ALA A 355 -0.88 24.37 8.95
CA ALA A 355 0.54 24.71 9.04
C ALA A 355 0.76 26.20 9.38
N LYS A 356 0.07 27.10 8.67
CA LYS A 356 0.12 28.55 8.96
C LYS A 356 -0.34 28.87 10.38
N LEU A 357 -1.41 28.24 10.87
CA LEU A 357 -1.90 28.44 12.23
C LEU A 357 -0.84 28.09 13.28
N THR A 358 -0.15 26.95 13.13
CA THR A 358 0.89 26.55 14.09
C THR A 358 2.07 27.52 14.10
N LEU A 359 2.50 28.02 12.94
CA LEU A 359 3.55 29.04 12.84
C LEU A 359 3.10 30.40 13.40
N GLU A 360 1.83 30.76 13.24
CA GLU A 360 1.29 31.97 13.85
C GLU A 360 1.17 31.84 15.38
N ALA A 361 0.74 30.69 15.89
CA ALA A 361 0.78 30.39 17.31
C ALA A 361 2.21 30.50 17.87
N ARG A 362 3.21 30.03 17.11
CA ARG A 362 4.63 30.21 17.45
C ARG A 362 5.06 31.66 17.49
N ALA A 363 4.63 32.45 16.51
CA ALA A 363 4.97 33.87 16.42
C ALA A 363 4.41 34.66 17.61
N GLN A 364 3.23 34.28 18.12
CA GLN A 364 2.56 34.97 19.23
C GLN A 364 2.99 34.45 20.61
N GLN A 365 3.24 33.15 20.76
CA GLN A 365 3.41 32.51 22.07
C GLN A 365 4.69 31.65 22.18
N GLY A 366 5.61 31.76 21.21
CA GLY A 366 6.88 31.02 21.18
C GLY A 366 6.71 29.52 20.89
N GLU A 367 7.74 28.71 21.15
CA GLU A 367 7.70 27.25 20.93
C GLU A 367 6.51 26.60 21.64
N ALA A 368 6.16 27.07 22.85
CA ALA A 368 5.01 26.56 23.59
C ALA A 368 3.68 26.79 22.84
N GLY A 369 3.54 27.92 22.15
CA GLY A 369 2.39 28.19 21.29
C GLY A 369 2.29 27.24 20.11
N PHE A 370 3.43 26.99 19.45
CA PHE A 370 3.51 26.06 18.33
C PHE A 370 3.02 24.66 18.74
N TRP A 371 3.59 24.10 19.82
CA TRP A 371 3.29 22.73 20.22
C TRP A 371 1.88 22.57 20.78
N LYS A 372 1.32 23.59 21.42
CA LYS A 372 -0.11 23.58 21.79
C LYS A 372 -1.04 23.55 20.57
N ALA A 373 -0.71 24.30 19.52
CA ALA A 373 -1.47 24.26 18.26
C ALA A 373 -1.31 22.92 17.53
N TYR A 374 -0.09 22.38 17.54
CA TYR A 374 0.19 21.03 17.03
C TYR A 374 -0.69 19.97 17.72
N ASP A 375 -0.69 19.94 19.06
CA ASP A 375 -1.45 18.97 19.85
C ASP A 375 -2.96 19.15 19.65
N ALA A 376 -3.44 20.39 19.60
CA ALA A 376 -4.86 20.69 19.39
C ALA A 376 -5.34 20.22 18.02
N LEU A 377 -4.61 20.52 16.94
CA LEU A 377 -4.97 20.10 15.59
C LEU A 377 -4.99 18.57 15.43
N PHE A 378 -4.05 17.85 16.06
CA PHE A 378 -4.04 16.39 15.99
C PHE A 378 -5.06 15.71 16.91
N HIS A 379 -5.59 16.39 17.93
CA HIS A 379 -6.69 15.86 18.75
C HIS A 379 -8.01 15.81 17.98
N GLU A 380 -8.21 16.70 17.01
CA GLU A 380 -9.45 16.77 16.22
C GLU A 380 -9.70 15.49 15.43
N ALA A 381 -10.96 15.04 15.39
CA ALA A 381 -11.36 13.85 14.63
C ALA A 381 -11.10 14.04 13.13
N ALA A 382 -11.38 15.23 12.62
CA ALA A 382 -11.06 15.70 11.29
C ALA A 382 -10.84 17.22 11.32
N ILE A 383 -9.89 17.73 10.53
CA ILE A 383 -9.67 19.17 10.37
C ILE A 383 -10.53 19.66 9.20
N GLN A 384 -11.54 20.44 9.54
CA GLN A 384 -12.46 21.13 8.63
C GLN A 384 -12.12 22.63 8.56
N GLU A 385 -12.84 23.39 7.73
CA GLU A 385 -12.61 24.83 7.56
C GLU A 385 -12.70 25.61 8.88
N ASP A 386 -13.67 25.28 9.74
CA ASP A 386 -13.91 25.94 11.01
C ASP A 386 -12.97 25.49 12.13
N THR A 387 -12.32 24.34 11.99
CA THR A 387 -11.36 23.80 12.96
C THR A 387 -10.21 24.77 13.22
N ILE A 388 -9.72 25.46 12.18
CA ILE A 388 -8.60 26.40 12.29
C ILE A 388 -8.97 27.56 13.23
N ASP A 389 -10.16 28.13 13.05
CA ASP A 389 -10.67 29.22 13.89
C ASP A 389 -10.96 28.75 15.33
N GLN A 390 -11.51 27.54 15.49
CA GLN A 390 -11.77 26.94 16.80
C GLN A 390 -10.49 26.74 17.61
N VAL A 391 -9.45 26.17 16.98
CA VAL A 391 -8.14 25.99 17.63
C VAL A 391 -7.51 27.34 17.96
N ALA A 392 -7.56 28.31 17.04
CA ALA A 392 -7.04 29.67 17.29
C ALA A 392 -7.72 30.33 18.51
N GLN A 393 -9.04 30.18 18.62
CA GLN A 393 -9.84 30.69 19.74
C GLN A 393 -9.50 29.98 21.05
N ALA A 394 -9.41 28.64 21.04
CA ALA A 394 -9.06 27.83 22.22
C ALA A 394 -7.68 28.20 22.79
N LEU A 395 -6.72 28.52 21.91
CA LEU A 395 -5.38 28.97 22.28
C LEU A 395 -5.29 30.47 22.60
N ARG A 396 -6.41 31.20 22.49
CA ARG A 396 -6.50 32.65 22.72
C ARG A 396 -5.51 33.45 21.87
N LEU A 397 -5.35 33.05 20.61
CA LEU A 397 -4.54 33.79 19.64
C LEU A 397 -5.24 35.08 19.23
N ASN A 398 -4.47 36.09 18.81
CA ASN A 398 -5.03 37.30 18.23
C ASN A 398 -5.71 36.98 16.90
N ALA A 399 -7.05 37.05 16.86
CA ALA A 399 -7.85 36.66 15.71
C ALA A 399 -7.53 37.46 14.43
N GLN A 400 -7.19 38.74 14.55
CA GLN A 400 -6.83 39.56 13.39
C GLN A 400 -5.49 39.13 12.80
N ALA A 401 -4.50 38.87 13.66
CA ALA A 401 -3.19 38.36 13.23
C ALA A 401 -3.30 36.97 12.60
N VAL A 402 -4.13 36.08 13.16
CA VAL A 402 -4.43 34.76 12.58
C VAL A 402 -5.04 34.91 11.20
N ARG A 403 -6.11 35.71 11.06
CA ARG A 403 -6.74 35.95 9.76
C ARG A 403 -5.73 36.47 8.73
N SER A 404 -4.91 37.45 9.11
CA SER A 404 -3.86 37.98 8.23
C SER A 404 -2.78 36.94 7.89
N ALA A 405 -2.47 36.02 8.79
CA ALA A 405 -1.51 34.94 8.54
C ALA A 405 -2.08 33.86 7.60
N LEU A 406 -3.38 33.57 7.69
CA LEU A 406 -4.07 32.59 6.85
C LEU A 406 -4.26 33.11 5.41
N THR A 407 -4.77 34.34 5.26
CA THR A 407 -5.06 34.94 3.94
C THR A 407 -3.83 35.58 3.29
N GLY A 408 -2.77 35.83 4.06
CA GLY A 408 -1.55 36.46 3.59
C GLY A 408 -0.39 35.48 3.44
N ASN A 409 0.78 36.01 3.08
CA ASN A 409 1.99 35.21 2.81
C ASN A 409 2.97 35.16 3.99
N ARG A 410 2.54 35.54 5.21
CA ARG A 410 3.42 35.72 6.38
C ARG A 410 4.28 34.48 6.67
N HIS A 411 3.67 33.30 6.60
CA HIS A 411 4.33 32.02 6.87
C HIS A 411 4.62 31.19 5.62
N GLN A 412 4.15 31.65 4.45
CA GLN A 412 4.18 30.89 3.21
C GLN A 412 5.61 30.50 2.82
N ALA A 413 6.54 31.46 2.83
CA ALA A 413 7.93 31.21 2.45
C ALA A 413 8.63 30.16 3.33
N ALA A 414 8.27 30.07 4.62
CA ALA A 414 8.84 29.06 5.51
C ALA A 414 8.29 27.66 5.19
N ILE A 415 6.99 27.56 4.90
CA ILE A 415 6.33 26.31 4.51
C ILE A 415 6.85 25.83 3.15
N ASP A 416 6.96 26.74 2.17
CA ASP A 416 7.48 26.43 0.84
C ASP A 416 8.93 25.92 0.89
N ALA A 417 9.77 26.51 1.75
CA ALA A 417 11.13 26.06 1.96
C ALA A 417 11.20 24.65 2.56
N ASP A 418 10.32 24.32 3.51
CA ASP A 418 10.23 22.98 4.07
C ASP A 418 9.72 21.97 3.02
N MET A 419 8.71 22.31 2.22
CA MET A 419 8.22 21.46 1.12
C MET A 419 9.28 21.24 0.04
N GLN A 420 10.05 22.28 -0.30
CA GLN A 420 11.14 22.17 -1.26
C GLN A 420 12.24 21.25 -0.73
N LEU A 421 12.62 21.38 0.54
CA LEU A 421 13.57 20.49 1.19
C LEU A 421 13.03 19.05 1.22
N ALA A 422 11.75 18.85 1.51
CA ALA A 422 11.11 17.54 1.48
C ALA A 422 11.26 16.91 0.09
N LYS A 423 10.95 17.65 -0.98
CA LYS A 423 11.12 17.20 -2.36
C LYS A 423 12.58 16.86 -2.68
N GLN A 424 13.53 17.73 -2.31
CA GLN A 424 14.96 17.52 -2.55
C GLN A 424 15.47 16.23 -1.90
N LEU A 425 15.05 15.96 -0.66
CA LEU A 425 15.46 14.76 0.09
C LEU A 425 14.61 13.50 -0.23
N GLY A 426 13.71 13.59 -1.21
CA GLY A 426 12.78 12.53 -1.57
C GLY A 426 11.78 12.16 -0.47
N ALA A 427 11.48 13.07 0.44
CA ALA A 427 10.42 12.94 1.44
C ALA A 427 9.06 13.30 0.82
N LEU A 428 8.65 12.53 -0.20
CA LEU A 428 7.47 12.83 -1.03
C LEU A 428 6.13 12.49 -0.36
N GLY A 429 6.15 11.88 0.82
CA GLY A 429 4.96 11.56 1.61
C GLY A 429 5.15 11.86 3.09
N THR A 430 4.05 11.93 3.82
CA THR A 430 4.04 12.20 5.26
C THR A 430 3.46 11.03 6.07
N PRO A 431 3.96 10.77 7.28
CA PRO A 431 5.16 11.38 7.84
C PRO A 431 6.43 10.79 7.21
N THR A 432 7.45 11.63 7.03
CA THR A 432 8.83 11.18 6.78
C THR A 432 9.72 11.76 7.87
N PHE A 433 10.57 10.93 8.45
CA PHE A 433 11.47 11.28 9.54
C PHE A 433 12.93 11.23 9.07
N PHE A 434 13.76 12.07 9.68
CA PHE A 434 15.21 11.98 9.61
C PHE A 434 15.77 12.02 11.03
N ILE A 435 16.32 10.90 11.49
CA ILE A 435 16.89 10.74 12.83
C ILE A 435 18.41 10.93 12.73
N ASN A 436 18.93 12.07 13.18
CA ASN A 436 20.31 12.49 12.91
C ASN A 436 20.70 12.37 11.42
N GLY A 437 19.75 12.69 10.53
CA GLY A 437 19.92 12.60 9.08
C GLY A 437 19.63 11.22 8.47
N ARG A 438 19.44 10.15 9.26
CA ARG A 438 19.02 8.83 8.76
C ARG A 438 17.53 8.83 8.44
N LYS A 439 17.16 8.55 7.19
CA LYS A 439 15.77 8.63 6.73
C LYS A 439 14.95 7.43 7.22
N LEU A 440 13.72 7.69 7.66
CA LEU A 440 12.71 6.70 8.04
C LEU A 440 11.35 7.15 7.50
N VAL A 441 10.71 6.32 6.67
CA VAL A 441 9.49 6.71 5.94
C VAL A 441 8.25 6.07 6.57
N GLY A 442 7.19 6.87 6.73
CA GLY A 442 5.89 6.42 7.19
C GLY A 442 5.75 6.32 8.71
N SER A 443 4.52 6.08 9.16
CA SER A 443 4.22 5.78 10.57
C SER A 443 4.67 4.36 10.88
N GLN A 444 5.88 4.22 11.41
CA GLN A 444 6.51 2.93 11.71
C GLN A 444 6.25 2.51 13.17
N PRO A 445 6.33 1.20 13.48
CA PRO A 445 6.31 0.72 14.86
C PRO A 445 7.42 1.36 15.71
N ILE A 446 7.17 1.57 17.00
CA ILE A 446 8.10 2.25 17.90
C ILE A 446 9.48 1.56 17.97
N ASP A 447 9.55 0.24 17.86
CA ASP A 447 10.82 -0.49 17.94
C ASP A 447 11.74 -0.21 16.74
N VAL A 448 11.17 0.15 15.58
CA VAL A 448 11.95 0.62 14.41
C VAL A 448 12.61 1.96 14.74
N PHE A 449 11.88 2.88 15.38
CA PHE A 449 12.45 4.14 15.86
C PHE A 449 13.52 3.91 16.91
N ARG A 450 13.25 3.08 17.93
CA ARG A 450 14.20 2.80 19.01
C ARG A 450 15.51 2.24 18.49
N THR A 451 15.43 1.25 17.60
CA THR A 451 16.61 0.66 16.95
C THR A 451 17.46 1.75 16.28
N LEU A 452 16.84 2.59 15.46
CA LEU A 452 17.56 3.66 14.76
C LEU A 452 18.08 4.75 15.72
N ILE A 453 17.31 5.12 16.74
CA ILE A 453 17.71 6.09 17.76
C ILE A 453 18.93 5.60 18.54
N ASP A 454 18.94 4.33 18.95
CA ASP A 454 20.04 3.74 19.69
C ASP A 454 21.32 3.67 18.85
N GLU A 455 21.21 3.31 17.56
CA GLU A 455 22.32 3.34 16.60
C GLU A 455 22.94 4.74 16.44
N VAL A 456 22.10 5.77 16.17
CA VAL A 456 22.62 7.12 15.95
C VAL A 456 23.07 7.79 17.25
N SER A 457 22.49 7.40 18.39
CA SER A 457 22.91 7.84 19.73
C SER A 457 24.31 7.31 20.07
N ALA A 458 24.60 6.04 19.76
CA ALA A 458 25.94 5.48 19.92
C ALA A 458 26.97 6.24 19.06
N SER A 459 26.63 6.52 17.79
CA SER A 459 27.48 7.32 16.89
C SER A 459 27.70 8.74 17.40
N ALA A 460 26.65 9.38 17.93
CA ALA A 460 26.74 10.69 18.56
C ALA A 460 27.64 10.69 19.81
N ARG A 461 27.58 9.65 20.66
CA ARG A 461 28.48 9.53 21.82
C ARG A 461 29.94 9.45 21.39
N VAL A 462 30.25 8.75 20.31
CA VAL A 462 31.61 8.72 19.75
C VAL A 462 32.08 10.14 19.38
N LEU A 463 31.25 10.95 18.73
CA LEU A 463 31.60 12.35 18.44
C LEU A 463 31.85 13.17 19.71
N THR A 464 31.06 12.97 20.78
CA THR A 464 31.30 13.65 22.06
C THR A 464 32.64 13.25 22.68
N THR A 465 33.04 11.97 22.62
CA THR A 465 34.36 11.51 23.11
C THR A 465 35.53 12.09 22.32
N ARG A 466 35.28 12.49 21.06
CA ARG A 466 36.24 13.18 20.19
C ARG A 466 36.25 14.71 20.40
N GLY A 467 35.54 15.22 21.41
CA GLY A 467 35.53 16.63 21.77
C GLY A 467 34.48 17.49 21.07
N VAL A 468 33.57 16.90 20.27
CA VAL A 468 32.46 17.65 19.66
C VAL A 468 31.46 18.05 20.76
N PRO A 469 31.18 19.35 20.96
CA PRO A 469 30.18 19.78 21.94
C PRO A 469 28.80 19.22 21.61
N ARG A 470 28.02 18.82 22.63
CA ARG A 470 26.68 18.23 22.44
C ARG A 470 25.75 19.09 21.58
N ALA A 471 25.77 20.40 21.76
CA ALA A 471 24.99 21.35 20.95
C ALA A 471 25.31 21.31 19.43
N ARG A 472 26.47 20.77 19.05
CA ARG A 472 26.98 20.70 17.67
C ARG A 472 26.88 19.29 17.07
N ILE A 473 26.45 18.30 17.84
CA ILE A 473 26.41 16.90 17.39
C ILE A 473 25.56 16.71 16.15
N TYR A 474 24.38 17.33 16.12
CA TYR A 474 23.50 17.22 14.96
C TYR A 474 24.14 17.82 13.71
N ASP A 475 24.60 19.07 13.79
CA ASP A 475 25.28 19.77 12.69
C ASP A 475 26.48 18.97 12.17
N GLU A 476 27.30 18.46 13.09
CA GLU A 476 28.50 17.68 12.77
C GLU A 476 28.15 16.34 12.11
N THR A 477 27.05 15.70 12.52
CA THR A 477 26.58 14.43 11.95
C THR A 477 26.12 14.60 10.52
N ILE A 478 25.37 15.67 10.22
CA ILE A 478 24.75 15.86 8.91
C ILE A 478 25.60 16.66 7.91
N LYS A 479 26.73 17.27 8.33
CA LYS A 479 27.49 18.25 7.53
C LYS A 479 27.89 17.80 6.13
N ASN A 480 28.18 16.51 5.98
CA ASN A 480 28.59 15.88 4.72
C ASN A 480 27.50 14.93 4.18
N GLY A 481 26.28 15.06 4.68
CA GLY A 481 25.17 14.19 4.30
C GLY A 481 24.70 14.43 2.87
N ALA A 482 24.04 13.44 2.29
CA ALA A 482 23.44 13.53 0.97
C ALA A 482 22.38 14.64 0.92
N THR A 483 22.39 15.42 -0.16
CA THR A 483 21.41 16.50 -0.41
C THR A 483 20.25 16.07 -1.30
N GLN A 484 20.34 14.87 -1.87
CA GLN A 484 19.31 14.24 -2.70
C GLN A 484 19.37 12.72 -2.55
N PRO A 485 18.27 11.99 -2.78
CA PRO A 485 18.30 10.54 -2.89
C PRO A 485 19.31 10.06 -3.93
N PRO A 486 19.81 8.81 -3.81
CA PRO A 486 20.52 8.16 -4.90
C PRO A 486 19.70 8.22 -6.19
N ALA A 487 20.37 8.35 -7.33
CA ALA A 487 19.71 8.20 -8.62
C ALA A 487 19.08 6.79 -8.69
N PRO A 488 17.86 6.67 -9.24
CA PRO A 488 17.17 5.38 -9.38
C PRO A 488 17.94 4.38 -10.24
#